data_AF-A0A2D8S830-F1
#
_entry.id   AF-A0A2D8S830-F1
#
_cell.length_a   1.000
_cell.length_b   1.000
_cell.length_c   1.000
_cell.angle_alpha   90.00
_cell.angle_beta   90.00
_cell.angle_gamma   90.00
#
_symmetry.space_group_name_H-M   'P 1'
#
loop_
_entity.id
_entity.type
_entity.pdbx_description
1 polymer ?
#
loop_
_entity_poly.entity_id
_entity_poly.type
_entity_poly.pdbx_seq_one_letter_code
_entity_poly.pdbx_strand_id
1 'polypeptide(L)'
;MNKIVNGVVIPLTEQEIAEFNAKKPTDAEIIAQKWVAVRVERNAKLAATDWRANSDLTLSDEWKTYRQALRDIPTQTDAISINPASGSIVDNITWPAVPNSGN
;
A
#
# COMPACT_ATOMS: atom_id res chain seq x y z
N MET A 1 7.79 4.88 -27.39
CA MET A 1 7.32 3.49 -27.28
C MET A 1 7.26 2.93 -28.70
N ASN A 2 7.70 1.70 -28.93
CA ASN A 2 7.78 1.14 -30.28
C ASN A 2 6.96 -0.15 -30.34
N LYS A 3 6.37 -0.43 -31.50
CA LYS A 3 5.66 -1.67 -31.78
C LYS A 3 6.46 -2.51 -32.78
N ILE A 4 6.26 -3.82 -32.76
CA ILE A 4 6.85 -4.73 -33.74
C ILE A 4 5.75 -5.11 -34.73
N VAL A 5 5.96 -4.83 -36.01
CA VAL A 5 5.08 -5.28 -37.10
C VAL A 5 5.93 -6.07 -38.07
N ASN A 6 5.55 -7.33 -38.30
CA ASN A 6 6.29 -8.25 -39.19
C ASN A 6 7.80 -8.34 -38.88
N GLY A 7 8.18 -8.31 -37.60
CA GLY A 7 9.58 -8.40 -37.17
C GLY A 7 10.37 -7.09 -37.22
N VAL A 8 9.77 -5.99 -37.68
CA VAL A 8 10.41 -4.66 -37.72
C VAL A 8 9.89 -3.79 -36.59
N VAL A 9 10.81 -3.15 -35.85
CA VAL A 9 10.49 -2.18 -34.80
C VAL A 9 10.15 -0.84 -35.45
N ILE A 10 8.93 -0.37 -35.24
CA ILE A 10 8.46 0.94 -35.71
C ILE A 10 7.95 1.77 -34.52
N PRO A 11 8.13 3.10 -34.53
CA PRO A 11 7.58 3.96 -33.48
C PRO A 11 6.05 3.87 -33.47
N LEU A 12 5.45 3.92 -32.28
CA LEU A 12 4.00 4.08 -32.14
C LEU A 12 3.59 5.46 -32.67
N THR A 13 2.43 5.54 -33.32
CA THR A 13 1.87 6.83 -33.74
C THR A 13 1.37 7.61 -32.53
N GLU A 14 1.17 8.93 -32.68
CA GLU A 14 0.64 9.78 -31.60
C GLU A 14 -0.72 9.28 -31.10
N GLN A 15 -1.58 8.83 -32.01
CA GLN A 15 -2.88 8.26 -31.67
C GLN A 15 -2.74 6.98 -30.83
N GLU A 16 -1.85 6.06 -31.22
CA GLU A 16 -1.63 4.82 -30.48
C GLU A 16 -1.02 5.08 -29.09
N ILE A 17 -0.18 6.12 -28.95
CA ILE A 17 0.36 6.56 -27.66
C ILE A 17 -0.77 7.12 -26.78
N ALA A 18 -1.65 7.96 -27.34
CA ALA A 18 -2.77 8.54 -26.62
C ALA A 18 -3.76 7.46 -26.14
N GLU A 19 -4.11 6.51 -27.00
CA GLU A 19 -4.95 5.36 -26.64
C GLU A 19 -4.32 4.49 -25.55
N PHE A 20 -3.01 4.22 -25.66
CA PHE A 20 -2.29 3.46 -24.64
C PHE A 20 -2.27 4.19 -23.29
N ASN A 21 -2.01 5.50 -23.29
CA ASN A 21 -2.01 6.30 -22.06
C ASN A 21 -3.42 6.43 -21.46
N ALA A 22 -4.46 6.52 -22.28
CA ALA A 22 -5.85 6.56 -21.81
C ALA A 22 -6.30 5.24 -21.16
N LYS A 23 -5.67 4.10 -21.51
CA LYS A 23 -5.96 2.79 -20.93
C LYS A 23 -5.16 2.51 -19.64
N LYS A 24 -4.13 3.29 -19.35
CA LYS A 24 -3.36 3.10 -18.11
C LYS A 24 -4.23 3.44 -16.90
N PRO A 25 -4.06 2.71 -15.78
CA PRO A 25 -4.69 3.11 -14.54
C PRO A 25 -4.22 4.52 -14.17
N THR A 26 -5.16 5.32 -13.69
CA THR A 26 -4.90 6.63 -13.13
C THR A 26 -4.09 6.50 -11.83
N ASP A 27 -3.40 7.58 -11.44
CA ASP A 27 -2.66 7.63 -10.18
C ASP A 27 -3.56 7.31 -8.98
N ALA A 28 -4.81 7.78 -9.01
CA ALA A 28 -5.82 7.49 -7.98
C ALA A 28 -6.13 5.99 -7.88
N GLU A 29 -6.23 5.27 -8.99
CA GLU A 29 -6.46 3.82 -9.00
C GLU A 29 -5.25 3.06 -8.48
N ILE A 30 -4.04 3.47 -8.85
CA ILE A 30 -2.79 2.88 -8.35
C ILE A 30 -2.68 3.07 -6.83
N ILE A 31 -2.94 4.29 -6.34
CA ILE A 31 -2.95 4.60 -4.91
C ILE A 31 -4.02 3.78 -4.19
N ALA A 32 -5.24 3.68 -4.75
CA ALA A 32 -6.32 2.89 -4.16
C ALA A 32 -5.95 1.40 -4.04
N GLN A 33 -5.29 0.82 -5.05
CA GLN A 33 -4.78 -0.55 -5.01
C GLN A 33 -3.72 -0.74 -3.93
N LYS A 34 -2.80 0.22 -3.76
CA LYS A 34 -1.82 0.17 -2.68
C LYS A 34 -2.46 0.22 -1.29
N TRP A 35 -3.49 1.04 -1.11
CA TRP A 35 -4.26 1.06 0.13
C TRP A 35 -5.01 -0.26 0.42
N VAL A 36 -5.36 -1.06 -0.60
CA VAL A 36 -5.88 -2.42 -0.39
C VAL A 36 -4.81 -3.29 0.28
N ALA A 37 -3.58 -3.28 -0.22
CA ALA A 37 -2.48 -4.07 0.35
C ALA A 37 -2.18 -3.66 1.80
N VAL A 38 -2.15 -2.35 2.09
CA VAL A 38 -1.98 -1.83 3.46
C VAL A 38 -3.08 -2.32 4.40
N ARG A 39 -4.35 -2.33 3.95
CA ARG A 39 -5.46 -2.85 4.77
C ARG A 39 -5.31 -4.34 5.07
N VAL A 40 -4.84 -5.13 4.10
CA VAL A 40 -4.58 -6.56 4.29
C VAL A 40 -3.49 -6.78 5.32
N GLU A 41 -2.36 -6.07 5.20
CA GLU A 41 -1.26 -6.16 6.15
C GLU A 41 -1.68 -5.74 7.57
N ARG A 42 -2.43 -4.64 7.70
CA ARG A 42 -2.99 -4.19 8.98
C ARG A 42 -3.87 -5.27 9.61
N ASN A 43 -4.76 -5.87 8.83
CA ASN A 43 -5.66 -6.92 9.32
C ASN A 43 -4.86 -8.15 9.77
N ALA A 44 -3.81 -8.53 9.04
CA ALA A 44 -2.93 -9.62 9.42
C ALA A 44 -2.21 -9.36 10.76
N LYS A 45 -1.68 -8.14 10.98
CA LYS A 45 -1.04 -7.77 12.26
C LYS A 45 -2.03 -7.72 13.43
N LEU A 46 -3.26 -7.24 13.20
CA LEU A 46 -4.33 -7.28 14.19
C LEU A 46 -4.72 -8.72 14.55
N ALA A 47 -4.88 -9.59 13.57
CA ALA A 47 -5.21 -11.00 13.78
C ALA A 47 -4.10 -11.74 14.54
N ALA A 48 -2.83 -11.48 14.21
CA ALA A 48 -1.68 -12.08 14.89
C ALA A 48 -1.58 -11.73 16.38
N THR A 49 -2.25 -10.65 16.82
CA THR A 49 -2.27 -10.19 18.21
C THR A 49 -3.59 -10.45 18.91
N ASP A 50 -4.55 -11.08 18.23
CA ASP A 50 -5.92 -11.24 18.75
C ASP A 50 -6.00 -12.22 19.92
N TRP A 51 -5.17 -13.27 19.91
CA TRP A 51 -5.07 -14.23 21.01
C TRP A 51 -4.65 -13.61 22.35
N ARG A 52 -3.96 -12.45 22.33
CA ARG A 52 -3.57 -11.72 23.54
C ARG A 52 -4.74 -11.01 24.21
N ALA A 53 -5.83 -10.80 23.49
CA ALA A 53 -7.04 -10.17 24.00
C ALA A 53 -8.04 -11.20 24.59
N ASN A 54 -7.59 -12.44 24.84
CA ASN A 54 -8.39 -13.45 25.51
C ASN A 54 -8.68 -13.05 26.97
N SER A 55 -9.84 -13.46 27.52
CA SER A 55 -10.31 -13.07 28.86
C SER A 55 -9.35 -13.45 29.98
N ASP A 56 -8.53 -14.48 29.76
CA ASP A 56 -7.55 -14.97 30.74
C ASP A 56 -6.28 -14.10 30.81
N LEU A 57 -6.12 -13.13 29.90
CA LEU A 57 -4.96 -12.27 29.81
C LEU A 57 -5.34 -10.81 30.03
N THR A 58 -4.64 -10.13 30.95
CA THR A 58 -4.69 -8.67 30.99
C THR A 58 -3.80 -8.13 29.87
N LEU A 59 -4.42 -7.59 28.82
CA LEU A 59 -3.69 -6.96 27.73
C LEU A 59 -2.93 -5.72 28.25
N SER A 60 -1.60 -5.71 28.12
CA SER A 60 -0.79 -4.56 28.53
C SER A 60 -1.17 -3.30 27.73
N ASP A 61 -0.92 -2.13 28.32
CA ASP A 61 -1.22 -0.85 27.66
C ASP A 61 -0.37 -0.65 26.39
N GLU A 62 0.80 -1.27 26.31
CA GLU A 62 1.63 -1.29 25.10
C GLU A 62 0.92 -2.03 23.95
N TRP A 63 0.29 -3.17 24.23
CA TRP A 63 -0.47 -3.90 23.21
C TRP A 63 -1.75 -3.19 22.80
N LYS A 64 -2.43 -2.49 23.73
CA LYS A 64 -3.57 -1.62 23.41
C LYS A 64 -3.13 -0.50 22.47
N THR A 65 -2.03 0.17 22.81
CA THR A 65 -1.44 1.25 22.00
C THR A 65 -1.04 0.76 20.62
N TYR A 66 -0.37 -0.39 20.53
CA TYR A 66 0.01 -1.01 19.26
C TYR A 66 -1.19 -1.30 18.36
N ARG A 67 -2.24 -1.95 18.90
CA ARG A 67 -3.45 -2.29 18.15
C ARG A 67 -4.22 -1.04 17.71
N GLN A 68 -4.21 0.01 18.53
CA GLN A 68 -4.80 1.29 18.16
C GLN A 68 -4.01 1.95 17.03
N ALA A 69 -2.69 2.04 17.15
CA ALA A 69 -1.82 2.58 16.11
C ALA A 69 -1.96 1.84 14.76
N LEU A 70 -2.17 0.52 14.77
CA LEU A 70 -2.50 -0.24 13.55
C LEU A 70 -3.82 0.23 12.92
N ARG A 71 -4.86 0.47 13.71
CA ARG A 71 -6.16 0.94 13.22
C ARG A 71 -6.09 2.36 12.65
N ASP A 72 -5.18 3.16 13.16
CA ASP A 72 -4.97 4.56 12.76
C ASP A 72 -4.11 4.70 11.50
N ILE A 73 -3.55 3.63 10.94
CA ILE A 73 -2.76 3.68 9.69
C ILE A 73 -3.46 4.41 8.52
N PRO A 74 -4.77 4.21 8.26
CA PRO A 74 -5.47 4.94 7.20
C PRO A 74 -5.55 6.45 7.41
N THR A 75 -5.21 6.97 8.60
CA THR A 75 -5.18 8.41 8.87
C THR A 75 -3.85 9.05 8.48
N GLN A 76 -2.85 8.27 8.05
CA GLN A 76 -1.57 8.81 7.56
C GLN A 76 -1.79 9.41 6.16
N THR A 77 -2.01 10.72 6.11
CA THR A 77 -2.13 11.49 4.88
C THR A 77 -0.83 11.43 4.10
N ASP A 78 -0.91 11.32 2.77
CA ASP A 78 0.24 11.32 1.84
C ASP A 78 1.26 10.18 2.04
N ALA A 79 0.97 9.20 2.90
CA ALA A 79 1.84 8.04 3.11
C ALA A 79 1.97 7.16 1.87
N ILE A 80 1.01 7.23 0.95
CA ILE A 80 1.10 6.61 -0.38
C ILE A 80 0.83 7.69 -1.43
N SER A 81 1.81 7.94 -2.30
CA SER A 81 1.69 8.94 -3.37
C SER A 81 2.43 8.48 -4.64
N ILE A 82 2.22 9.19 -5.75
CA ILE A 82 2.97 8.99 -7.00
C ILE A 82 3.95 10.15 -7.16
N ASN A 83 5.22 9.83 -7.43
CA ASN A 83 6.22 10.83 -7.76
C ASN A 83 5.93 11.40 -9.17
N PRO A 84 5.67 12.70 -9.32
CA PRO A 84 5.30 13.29 -10.60
C PRO A 84 6.44 13.30 -11.64
N ALA A 85 7.71 13.22 -11.20
CA ALA A 85 8.87 13.21 -12.08
C ALA A 85 9.16 11.80 -12.63
N SER A 86 8.91 10.75 -11.86
CA SER A 86 9.26 9.37 -12.23
C SER A 86 8.07 8.43 -12.45
N GLY A 87 6.85 8.85 -12.08
CA GLY A 87 5.66 7.99 -12.06
C GLY A 87 5.75 6.82 -11.07
N SER A 88 6.76 6.83 -10.20
CA SER A 88 7.00 5.75 -9.23
C SER A 88 6.13 5.94 -7.98
N ILE A 89 5.72 4.82 -7.39
CA ILE A 89 4.98 4.82 -6.12
C ILE A 89 5.95 5.16 -4.99
N VAL A 90 5.58 6.11 -4.16
CA VAL A 90 6.23 6.44 -2.90
C VAL A 90 5.40 5.83 -1.77
N ASP A 91 6.03 4.98 -0.96
CA ASP A 91 5.41 4.31 0.19
C ASP A 91 6.16 4.70 1.46
N ASN A 92 5.54 5.57 2.25
CA ASN A 92 6.02 6.12 3.50
C ASN A 92 5.13 5.69 4.68
N ILE A 93 4.38 4.59 4.55
CA ILE A 93 3.56 4.07 5.65
C ILE A 93 4.45 3.76 6.85
N THR A 94 4.14 4.41 7.98
CA THR A 94 4.81 4.16 9.24
C THR A 94 4.04 3.10 10.02
N TRP A 95 4.60 1.91 10.15
CA TRP A 95 4.03 0.82 10.94
C TRP A 95 4.45 0.93 12.41
N PRO A 96 3.55 0.71 13.38
CA PRO A 96 3.92 0.69 14.78
C PRO A 96 4.86 -0.48 15.08
N ALA A 97 5.83 -0.25 15.96
CA ALA A 97 6.71 -1.31 16.44
C ALA A 97 5.92 -2.29 17.31
N VAL A 98 6.14 -3.59 17.10
CA VAL A 98 5.54 -4.63 17.94
C VAL A 98 6.12 -4.47 19.35
N PRO A 99 5.29 -4.40 20.42
CA PRO A 99 5.78 -4.38 21.79
C PRO A 99 6.67 -5.59 22.07
N ASN A 100 7.78 -5.37 22.78
CA ASN A 100 8.61 -6.48 23.23
C ASN A 100 7.78 -7.36 24.16
N SER A 101 7.60 -8.62 23.80
CA SER A 101 7.18 -9.63 24.77
C SER A 101 8.38 -9.84 25.70
N GLY A 102 8.48 -9.05 26.77
CA GLY A 102 9.36 -9.38 27.87
C GLY A 102 9.04 -10.80 28.32
N ASN A 103 9.93 -11.73 27.98
CA ASN A 103 10.07 -13.01 28.65
C ASN A 103 11.12 -12.84 29.74
#